data_AF-A0A932V0K9-F1
#
_entry.id   AF-A0A932V0K9-F1
#
_cell.length_a   1.000
_cell.length_b   1.000
_cell.length_c   1.000
_cell.angle_alpha   90.00
_cell.angle_beta   90.00
_cell.angle_gamma   90.00
#
_symmetry.space_group_name_H-M   'P 1'
#
loop_
_entity.id
_entity.type
_entity.pdbx_description
1 polymer ?
#
loop_
_entity_poly.entity_id
_entity_poly.type
_entity_poly.pdbx_seq_one_letter_code
_entity_poly.pdbx_strand_id
1 'polypeptide(L)'
;MAPALVAVAGVGLLIYMAVSRDAVANLVNTAADTWQRAYWSKPIPPQGPAPEHYLAQARQIGPQDCGICHAQQFLDWSGSLHARAMGPGVAGQFPTMTAADNGSCMECHAPLSEQWEQLPGPAGTWTPNAAYLPALRDKGVTCAACHLRRHVRNGPPLRPERAAVSQAVHGEANRTSFFEASEFCKGCHQHAPDTMRPGGKLVENTYQEWLESPYAARGVTCQGCHMPDRRHRWRGIHDAETTRGGVTIDTRVTPESPRIGDRVRAELTLTNSGTGHAFPTYTTPAVFLRAAFLDASGQVLPGDYFAETLIQRRLDMTRSPWGEEFDTRVLPGKSAQVSFDRRAPPGAHTLYLWVWVEPDHFYTGFFEDSLRNGGDAPGSAQLRQAWEQSLRNRYLLFSRRIAVAAAP
;
A
#
# COMPACT_ATOMS: atom_id res chain seq x y z
N MET A 1 -26.79 39.33 81.66
CA MET A 1 -27.29 38.11 80.98
C MET A 1 -27.41 38.45 79.50
N ALA A 2 -26.45 38.00 78.69
CA ALA A 2 -26.40 38.24 77.25
C ALA A 2 -26.67 36.90 76.53
N PRO A 3 -27.53 36.83 75.50
CA PRO A 3 -27.75 35.60 74.77
C PRO A 3 -26.77 35.47 73.61
N ALA A 4 -26.23 34.27 73.48
CA ALA A 4 -25.32 33.84 72.41
C ALA A 4 -26.06 33.69 71.08
N LEU A 5 -25.44 34.14 69.99
CA LEU A 5 -25.85 33.87 68.61
C LEU A 5 -24.78 32.99 67.96
N VAL A 6 -25.19 31.76 67.63
CA VAL A 6 -24.38 30.72 66.99
C VAL A 6 -24.23 31.04 65.51
N ALA A 7 -22.98 31.15 65.05
CA ALA A 7 -22.65 31.26 63.62
C ALA A 7 -22.66 29.85 62.98
N VAL A 8 -23.53 29.63 62.00
CA VAL A 8 -23.52 28.43 61.14
C VAL A 8 -22.70 28.76 59.90
N ALA A 9 -21.49 28.21 59.81
CA ALA A 9 -20.66 28.25 58.61
C ALA A 9 -21.16 27.19 57.60
N GLY A 10 -21.75 27.65 56.50
CA GLY A 10 -22.11 26.79 55.37
C GLY A 10 -20.87 26.44 54.54
N VAL A 11 -20.46 25.17 54.57
CA VAL A 11 -19.45 24.62 53.66
C VAL A 11 -20.13 24.33 52.32
N GLY A 12 -19.95 25.22 51.34
CA GLY A 12 -20.25 24.96 49.94
C GLY A 12 -19.18 24.04 49.35
N LEU A 13 -19.48 22.74 49.24
CA LEU A 13 -18.61 21.76 48.59
C LEU A 13 -18.71 21.92 47.07
N LEU A 14 -17.84 22.74 46.48
CA LEU A 14 -17.55 22.71 45.04
C LEU A 14 -16.79 21.42 44.74
N ILE A 15 -17.51 20.39 44.27
CA ILE A 15 -16.90 19.16 43.75
C ILE A 15 -16.28 19.49 42.38
N TYR A 16 -15.02 19.90 42.38
CA TYR A 16 -14.20 19.93 41.18
C TYR A 16 -13.77 18.49 40.91
N MET A 17 -14.45 17.78 40.00
CA MET A 17 -13.99 16.47 39.56
C MET A 17 -12.64 16.66 38.86
N ALA A 18 -11.56 16.32 39.55
CA ALA A 18 -10.24 16.20 38.95
C ALA A 18 -10.24 15.00 38.00
N VAL A 19 -10.66 15.23 36.75
CA VAL A 19 -10.48 14.24 35.68
C VAL A 19 -8.98 14.17 35.43
N SER A 20 -8.38 13.01 35.70
CA SER A 20 -6.93 12.82 35.50
C SER A 20 -6.59 13.01 34.02
N ARG A 21 -5.39 13.54 33.74
CA ARG A 21 -4.88 13.68 32.37
C ARG A 21 -4.94 12.37 31.59
N ASP A 22 -4.76 11.24 32.27
CA ASP A 22 -4.84 9.90 31.68
C ASP A 22 -6.29 9.50 31.33
N ALA A 23 -7.27 9.90 32.14
CA ALA A 23 -8.69 9.67 31.83
C ALA A 23 -9.14 10.55 30.64
N VAL A 24 -8.70 11.80 30.57
CA VAL A 24 -8.94 12.66 29.39
C VAL A 24 -8.24 12.10 28.16
N ALA A 25 -6.98 11.67 28.27
CA ALA A 25 -6.24 11.07 27.16
C ALA A 25 -6.90 9.78 26.66
N ASN A 26 -7.37 8.91 27.58
CA ASN A 26 -8.07 7.67 27.23
C ASN A 26 -9.44 7.94 26.57
N LEU A 27 -10.19 8.95 27.03
CA LEU A 27 -11.47 9.36 26.42
C LEU A 27 -11.26 9.98 25.03
N VAL A 28 -10.23 10.81 24.85
CA VAL A 28 -9.87 11.38 23.56
C VAL A 28 -9.40 10.29 22.59
N ASN A 29 -8.63 9.30 23.08
CA ASN A 29 -8.15 8.19 22.26
C ASN A 29 -9.30 7.25 21.83
N THR A 30 -10.25 6.98 22.72
CA THR A 30 -11.45 6.17 22.40
C THR A 30 -12.42 6.89 21.47
N ALA A 31 -12.61 8.20 21.63
CA ALA A 31 -13.42 9.01 20.71
C ALA A 31 -12.76 9.11 19.31
N ALA A 32 -11.44 9.29 19.25
CA ALA A 32 -10.69 9.27 18.00
C ALA A 32 -10.82 7.91 17.30
N ASP A 33 -10.62 6.81 18.01
CA ASP A 33 -10.76 5.45 17.47
C ASP A 33 -12.19 5.13 17.01
N THR A 34 -13.21 5.66 17.70
CA THR A 34 -14.61 5.51 17.30
C THR A 34 -14.91 6.28 16.01
N TRP A 35 -14.43 7.52 15.90
CA TRP A 35 -14.60 8.33 14.69
C TRP A 35 -13.86 7.74 13.49
N GLN A 36 -12.64 7.22 13.68
CA GLN A 36 -11.86 6.55 12.62
C GLN A 36 -12.58 5.31 12.08
N ARG A 37 -13.10 4.46 12.98
CA ARG A 37 -13.90 3.29 12.60
C ARG A 37 -15.15 3.67 11.83
N ALA A 38 -15.85 4.73 12.28
CA ALA A 38 -17.01 5.25 11.56
C ALA A 38 -16.63 5.87 10.21
N TYR A 39 -15.46 6.53 10.10
CA TYR A 39 -15.00 7.16 8.87
C TYR A 39 -14.75 6.14 7.76
N TRP A 40 -14.15 4.99 8.11
CA TRP A 40 -13.86 3.90 7.19
C TRP A 40 -14.88 2.77 7.23
N SER A 41 -16.16 3.06 7.54
CA SER A 41 -17.24 2.09 7.33
C SER A 41 -17.28 1.66 5.86
N LYS A 42 -17.41 0.36 5.59
CA LYS A 42 -17.38 -0.21 4.24
C LYS A 42 -18.70 -0.91 3.87
N PRO A 43 -19.17 -0.75 2.62
CA PRO A 43 -18.76 0.29 1.68
C PRO A 43 -18.98 1.69 2.28
N ILE A 44 -18.26 2.70 1.80
CA ILE A 44 -18.46 4.08 2.24
C ILE A 44 -19.90 4.46 1.87
N PRO A 45 -20.74 4.91 2.82
CA PRO A 45 -22.15 5.20 2.55
C PRO A 45 -22.32 6.21 1.42
N PRO A 46 -23.44 6.14 0.67
CA PRO A 46 -23.73 7.12 -0.37
C PRO A 46 -23.65 8.56 0.14
N GLN A 47 -23.15 9.46 -0.69
CA GLN A 47 -23.06 10.88 -0.39
C GLN A 47 -24.44 11.52 -0.28
N GLY A 48 -25.45 10.93 -0.95
CA GLY A 48 -26.82 11.44 -0.95
C GLY A 48 -26.96 12.73 -1.77
N PRO A 49 -28.08 13.47 -1.60
CA PRO A 49 -28.30 14.71 -2.33
C PRO A 49 -27.30 15.78 -1.89
N ALA A 50 -26.70 16.45 -2.86
CA ALA A 50 -25.79 17.55 -2.60
C ALA A 50 -26.56 18.79 -2.10
N PRO A 51 -26.03 19.58 -1.15
CA PRO A 51 -26.68 20.81 -0.71
C PRO A 51 -26.92 21.80 -1.85
N GLU A 52 -28.14 22.34 -1.94
CA GLU A 52 -28.55 23.26 -3.01
C GLU A 52 -27.82 24.59 -3.02
N HIS A 53 -27.15 24.97 -1.93
CA HIS A 53 -26.35 26.19 -1.87
C HIS A 53 -24.90 25.99 -2.36
N TYR A 54 -24.47 24.76 -2.62
CA TYR A 54 -23.14 24.51 -3.20
C TYR A 54 -23.11 24.91 -4.67
N LEU A 55 -21.96 25.39 -5.14
CA LEU A 55 -21.69 25.58 -6.57
C LEU A 55 -21.92 24.26 -7.33
N ALA A 56 -22.39 24.32 -8.57
CA ALA A 56 -22.73 23.14 -9.37
C ALA A 56 -21.57 22.12 -9.44
N GLN A 57 -20.34 22.59 -9.63
CA GLN A 57 -19.13 21.77 -9.64
C GLN A 57 -18.84 21.16 -8.26
N ALA A 58 -19.10 21.91 -7.18
CA ALA A 58 -18.95 21.42 -5.80
C ALA A 58 -20.07 20.45 -5.37
N ARG A 59 -21.03 20.11 -6.23
CA ARG A 59 -22.00 19.02 -5.98
C ARG A 59 -21.56 17.69 -6.58
N GLN A 60 -20.60 17.73 -7.50
CA GLN A 60 -20.11 16.54 -8.18
C GLN A 60 -19.10 15.80 -7.31
N ILE A 61 -19.08 14.48 -7.45
CA ILE A 61 -18.21 13.57 -6.70
C ILE A 61 -17.20 12.85 -7.60
N GLY A 62 -17.25 13.12 -8.90
CA GLY A 62 -16.30 12.60 -9.86
C GLY A 62 -14.91 13.21 -9.66
N PRO A 63 -13.84 12.43 -9.90
CA PRO A 63 -12.48 12.93 -9.74
C PRO A 63 -12.15 14.05 -10.74
N GLN A 64 -12.69 13.98 -11.97
CA GLN A 64 -12.52 15.04 -12.98
C GLN A 64 -13.10 16.39 -12.53
N ASP A 65 -14.20 16.38 -11.77
CA ASP A 65 -14.84 17.60 -11.28
C ASP A 65 -14.00 18.29 -10.22
N CYS A 66 -13.33 17.49 -9.37
CA CYS A 66 -12.33 17.98 -8.44
C CYS A 66 -11.12 18.60 -9.18
N GLY A 67 -10.74 18.00 -10.32
CA GLY A 67 -9.61 18.42 -11.15
C GLY A 67 -9.75 19.81 -11.78
N ILE A 68 -10.97 20.36 -11.87
CA ILE A 68 -11.21 21.73 -12.37
C ILE A 68 -10.48 22.76 -11.50
N CYS A 69 -10.51 22.58 -10.17
CA CYS A 69 -9.85 23.48 -9.22
C CYS A 69 -8.55 22.90 -8.65
N HIS A 70 -8.45 21.56 -8.56
CA HIS A 70 -7.34 20.84 -7.95
C HIS A 70 -6.53 20.07 -9.00
N ALA A 71 -6.14 20.77 -10.08
CA ALA A 71 -5.47 20.17 -11.24
C ALA A 71 -4.23 19.34 -10.84
N GLN A 72 -3.40 19.83 -9.92
CA GLN A 72 -2.20 19.10 -9.52
C GLN A 72 -2.52 17.80 -8.79
N GLN A 73 -3.47 17.82 -7.85
CA GLN A 73 -3.90 16.61 -7.12
C GLN A 73 -4.57 15.62 -8.06
N PHE A 74 -5.39 16.10 -8.99
CA PHE A 74 -6.04 15.26 -10.00
C PHE A 74 -5.01 14.59 -10.92
N LEU A 75 -4.02 15.33 -11.42
CA LEU A 75 -2.97 14.77 -12.27
C LEU A 75 -2.15 13.72 -11.52
N ASP A 76 -1.75 14.00 -10.27
CA ASP A 76 -1.05 13.01 -9.45
C ASP A 76 -1.89 11.74 -9.25
N TRP A 77 -3.15 11.90 -8.86
CA TRP A 77 -4.07 10.80 -8.63
C TRP A 77 -4.28 9.97 -9.90
N SER A 78 -4.54 10.62 -11.03
CA SER A 78 -4.80 9.94 -12.31
C SER A 78 -3.64 9.07 -12.78
N GLY A 79 -2.40 9.42 -12.42
CA GLY A 79 -1.20 8.64 -12.70
C GLY A 79 -0.91 7.51 -11.70
N SER A 80 -1.62 7.47 -10.55
CA SER A 80 -1.34 6.56 -9.44
C SER A 80 -2.00 5.17 -9.61
N LEU A 81 -1.59 4.23 -8.76
CA LEU A 81 -2.28 2.94 -8.64
C LEU A 81 -3.65 3.04 -7.96
N HIS A 82 -3.91 4.08 -7.15
CA HIS A 82 -5.24 4.31 -6.58
C HIS A 82 -6.29 4.60 -7.66
N ALA A 83 -5.98 5.43 -8.66
CA ALA A 83 -6.88 5.65 -9.79
C ALA A 83 -7.05 4.40 -10.68
N ARG A 84 -6.05 3.51 -10.67
CA ARG A 84 -6.04 2.24 -11.41
C ARG A 84 -6.41 1.03 -10.53
N ALA A 85 -6.98 1.24 -9.35
CA ALA A 85 -7.30 0.15 -8.43
C ALA A 85 -8.33 -0.83 -9.04
N MET A 86 -9.21 -0.34 -9.91
CA MET A 86 -10.12 -1.16 -10.72
C MET A 86 -9.55 -1.48 -12.13
N GLY A 87 -8.22 -1.58 -12.23
CA GLY A 87 -7.52 -1.88 -13.48
C GLY A 87 -7.83 -3.28 -14.04
N PRO A 88 -7.25 -3.62 -15.21
CA PRO A 88 -7.61 -4.82 -15.95
C PRO A 88 -7.44 -6.13 -15.15
N GLY A 89 -6.45 -6.20 -14.24
CA GLY A 89 -6.26 -7.40 -13.41
C GLY A 89 -7.45 -7.67 -12.49
N VAL A 90 -8.03 -6.64 -11.87
CA VAL A 90 -9.19 -6.75 -10.99
C VAL A 90 -10.46 -6.93 -11.81
N ALA A 91 -10.66 -6.07 -12.83
CA ALA A 91 -11.83 -6.12 -13.69
C ALA A 91 -11.97 -7.46 -14.45
N GLY A 92 -10.86 -8.11 -14.78
CA GLY A 92 -10.85 -9.43 -15.43
C GLY A 92 -11.25 -10.60 -14.52
N GLN A 93 -11.18 -10.44 -13.20
CA GLN A 93 -11.56 -11.48 -12.23
C GLN A 93 -13.04 -11.40 -11.84
N PHE A 94 -13.64 -10.22 -11.86
CA PHE A 94 -15.01 -9.98 -11.38
C PHE A 94 -16.11 -10.78 -12.11
N PRO A 95 -16.04 -11.05 -13.43
CA PRO A 95 -17.09 -11.78 -14.14
C PRO A 95 -17.30 -13.23 -13.65
N THR A 96 -16.31 -13.82 -12.97
CA THR A 96 -16.38 -15.20 -12.46
C THR A 96 -16.67 -15.27 -10.96
N MET A 97 -16.84 -14.11 -10.30
CA MET A 97 -17.03 -13.98 -8.86
C MET A 97 -18.48 -13.73 -8.49
N THR A 98 -18.86 -14.11 -7.27
CA THR A 98 -20.18 -13.76 -6.73
C THR A 98 -20.26 -12.27 -6.39
N ALA A 99 -21.48 -11.74 -6.20
CA ALA A 99 -21.66 -10.36 -5.72
C ALA A 99 -20.97 -10.12 -4.37
N ALA A 100 -20.96 -11.13 -3.49
CA ALA A 100 -20.29 -11.06 -2.20
C ALA A 100 -18.77 -10.98 -2.33
N ASP A 101 -18.17 -11.82 -3.19
CA ASP A 101 -16.73 -11.80 -3.43
C ASP A 101 -16.31 -10.47 -4.08
N ASN A 102 -17.04 -10.02 -5.10
CA ASN A 102 -16.80 -8.72 -5.73
C ASN A 102 -16.89 -7.57 -4.71
N GLY A 103 -17.92 -7.57 -3.86
CA GLY A 103 -18.07 -6.60 -2.79
C GLY A 103 -16.83 -6.55 -1.87
N SER A 104 -16.34 -7.72 -1.45
CA SER A 104 -15.14 -7.80 -0.59
C SER A 104 -13.88 -7.20 -1.25
N CYS A 105 -13.73 -7.31 -2.57
CA CYS A 105 -12.63 -6.65 -3.29
C CYS A 105 -12.86 -5.14 -3.38
N MET A 106 -14.10 -4.72 -3.67
CA MET A 106 -14.45 -3.32 -3.85
C MET A 106 -14.31 -2.50 -2.57
N GLU A 107 -14.36 -3.13 -1.39
CA GLU A 107 -14.09 -2.52 -0.09
C GLU A 107 -12.77 -1.73 -0.01
N CYS A 108 -11.78 -2.10 -0.82
CA CYS A 108 -10.51 -1.39 -0.96
C CYS A 108 -10.32 -0.81 -2.37
N HIS A 109 -10.78 -1.52 -3.40
CA HIS A 109 -10.48 -1.14 -4.80
C HIS A 109 -11.41 -0.06 -5.37
N ALA A 110 -12.64 0.04 -4.87
CA ALA A 110 -13.65 1.03 -5.31
C ALA A 110 -14.62 1.32 -4.14
N PRO A 111 -14.14 1.90 -3.03
CA PRO A 111 -14.82 1.82 -1.73
C PRO A 111 -16.08 2.70 -1.61
N LEU A 112 -16.36 3.57 -2.58
CA LEU A 112 -17.54 4.43 -2.56
C LEU A 112 -18.78 3.65 -2.99
N SER A 113 -19.87 3.68 -2.22
CA SER A 113 -21.12 2.96 -2.57
C SER A 113 -21.62 3.27 -3.98
N GLU A 114 -21.47 4.50 -4.47
CA GLU A 114 -21.83 4.90 -5.84
C GLU A 114 -21.05 4.16 -6.93
N GLN A 115 -19.98 3.43 -6.59
CA GLN A 115 -19.23 2.57 -7.52
C GLN A 115 -19.81 1.15 -7.59
N TRP A 116 -20.71 0.78 -6.68
CA TRP A 116 -21.23 -0.58 -6.50
C TRP A 116 -22.59 -0.73 -7.15
N GLU A 117 -22.75 -1.69 -8.06
CA GLU A 117 -24.02 -2.01 -8.71
C GLU A 117 -25.05 -2.59 -7.74
N GLN A 118 -24.56 -3.32 -6.73
CA GLN A 118 -25.37 -3.94 -5.71
C GLN A 118 -24.76 -3.67 -4.33
N LEU A 119 -25.61 -3.56 -3.31
CA LEU A 119 -25.19 -3.41 -1.93
C LEU A 119 -25.63 -4.63 -1.10
N PRO A 120 -24.90 -4.95 -0.02
CA PRO A 120 -25.33 -5.99 0.92
C PRO A 120 -26.64 -5.58 1.59
N GLY A 121 -27.60 -6.50 1.59
CA GLY A 121 -28.91 -6.38 2.20
C GLY A 121 -29.12 -7.35 3.38
N PRO A 122 -30.32 -7.36 3.97
CA PRO A 122 -30.65 -8.25 5.07
C PRO A 122 -30.45 -9.73 4.71
N ALA A 123 -30.08 -10.55 5.70
CA ALA A 123 -29.91 -11.99 5.56
C ALA A 123 -28.94 -12.42 4.43
N GLY A 124 -27.92 -11.62 4.12
CA GLY A 124 -26.91 -11.93 3.11
C GLY A 124 -27.38 -11.75 1.66
N THR A 125 -28.55 -11.13 1.46
CA THR A 125 -29.02 -10.76 0.11
C THR A 125 -28.17 -9.64 -0.48
N TRP A 126 -28.17 -9.51 -1.80
CA TRP A 126 -27.56 -8.40 -2.53
C TRP A 126 -28.62 -7.74 -3.38
N THR A 127 -28.79 -6.43 -3.23
CA THR A 127 -29.88 -5.68 -3.88
C THR A 127 -29.33 -4.60 -4.80
N PRO A 128 -30.03 -4.29 -5.91
CA PRO A 128 -29.64 -3.20 -6.80
C PRO A 128 -29.47 -1.88 -6.04
N ASN A 129 -28.37 -1.19 -6.31
CA ASN A 129 -28.05 0.07 -5.66
C ASN A 129 -28.61 1.26 -6.44
N ALA A 130 -29.60 1.94 -5.88
CA ALA A 130 -30.19 3.15 -6.49
C ALA A 130 -29.21 4.33 -6.58
N ALA A 131 -28.13 4.33 -5.80
CA ALA A 131 -27.08 5.35 -5.85
C ALA A 131 -25.96 5.01 -6.84
N TYR A 132 -26.03 3.88 -7.56
CA TYR A 132 -24.98 3.48 -8.49
C TYR A 132 -24.79 4.50 -9.62
N LEU A 133 -23.54 4.89 -9.84
CA LEU A 133 -23.12 5.78 -10.91
C LEU A 133 -22.12 5.04 -11.82
N PRO A 134 -22.55 4.56 -12.99
CA PRO A 134 -21.70 3.80 -13.91
C PRO A 134 -20.38 4.51 -14.26
N ALA A 135 -20.39 5.84 -14.33
CA ALA A 135 -19.22 6.66 -14.62
C ALA A 135 -18.11 6.58 -13.55
N LEU A 136 -18.42 6.12 -12.33
CA LEU A 136 -17.47 6.00 -11.21
C LEU A 136 -16.93 4.58 -11.01
N ARG A 137 -17.59 3.57 -11.59
CA ARG A 137 -17.29 2.14 -11.39
C ARG A 137 -15.80 1.83 -11.50
N ASP A 138 -15.19 2.23 -12.61
CA ASP A 138 -13.80 1.87 -12.93
C ASP A 138 -12.78 2.94 -12.48
N LYS A 139 -13.20 3.94 -11.68
CA LYS A 139 -12.33 5.05 -11.25
C LYS A 139 -11.46 4.72 -10.04
N GLY A 140 -11.50 3.50 -9.52
CA GLY A 140 -10.68 3.07 -8.39
C GLY A 140 -10.95 3.85 -7.10
N VAL A 141 -9.91 4.15 -6.33
CA VAL A 141 -10.00 4.94 -5.09
C VAL A 141 -10.01 6.42 -5.44
N THR A 142 -11.21 7.01 -5.55
CA THR A 142 -11.42 8.40 -6.00
C THR A 142 -11.17 9.45 -4.89
N CYS A 143 -11.18 10.73 -5.27
CA CYS A 143 -11.13 11.85 -4.31
C CYS A 143 -12.26 11.75 -3.27
N ALA A 144 -13.47 11.39 -3.70
CA ALA A 144 -14.63 11.28 -2.84
C ALA A 144 -14.55 10.12 -1.84
N ALA A 145 -13.93 9.00 -2.24
CA ALA A 145 -13.64 7.90 -1.31
C ALA A 145 -12.82 8.36 -0.09
N CYS A 146 -11.77 9.14 -0.33
CA CYS A 146 -10.89 9.61 0.75
C CYS A 146 -11.39 10.84 1.49
N HIS A 147 -12.07 11.77 0.82
CA HIS A 147 -12.30 13.13 1.35
C HIS A 147 -13.76 13.52 1.55
N LEU A 148 -14.74 12.73 1.10
CA LEU A 148 -16.15 13.12 1.18
C LEU A 148 -16.97 12.18 2.08
N ARG A 149 -17.75 12.78 2.98
CA ARG A 149 -18.82 12.09 3.73
C ARG A 149 -20.05 12.97 3.70
N ARG A 150 -21.14 12.51 3.07
CA ARG A 150 -22.38 13.29 2.88
C ARG A 150 -22.14 14.69 2.30
N HIS A 151 -21.31 14.80 1.26
CA HIS A 151 -20.87 16.06 0.63
C HIS A 151 -20.07 17.02 1.53
N VAL A 152 -19.77 16.65 2.78
CA VAL A 152 -18.85 17.40 3.65
C VAL A 152 -17.42 17.02 3.30
N ARG A 153 -16.55 18.03 3.12
CA ARG A 153 -15.14 17.83 2.79
C ARG A 153 -14.36 17.55 4.06
N ASN A 154 -13.56 16.50 4.04
CA ASN A 154 -12.72 16.09 5.14
C ASN A 154 -11.27 16.10 4.66
N GLY A 155 -10.35 16.65 5.45
CA GLY A 155 -8.95 16.70 5.06
C GLY A 155 -8.02 17.18 6.17
N PRO A 156 -6.72 17.30 5.88
CA PRO A 156 -5.77 17.80 6.85
C PRO A 156 -6.02 19.28 7.17
N PRO A 157 -5.45 19.81 8.27
CA PRO A 157 -5.46 21.24 8.54
C PRO A 157 -5.04 22.05 7.30
N LEU A 158 -5.77 23.12 7.01
CA LEU A 158 -5.51 23.96 5.85
C LEU A 158 -4.20 24.72 6.03
N ARG A 159 -3.49 24.94 4.92
CA ARG A 159 -2.48 25.99 4.89
C ARG A 159 -3.19 27.35 4.94
N PRO A 160 -2.71 28.33 5.72
CA PRO A 160 -3.43 29.59 5.96
C PRO A 160 -3.91 30.29 4.68
N GLU A 161 -3.10 30.27 3.62
CA GLU A 161 -3.38 30.90 2.33
C GLU A 161 -4.56 30.28 1.55
N ARG A 162 -5.07 29.12 1.98
CA ARG A 162 -6.20 28.42 1.33
C ARG A 162 -7.50 28.46 2.13
N ALA A 163 -7.49 29.02 3.34
CA ALA A 163 -8.64 28.99 4.25
C ALA A 163 -9.88 29.68 3.67
N ALA A 164 -9.74 30.94 3.23
CA ALA A 164 -10.85 31.73 2.70
C ALA A 164 -11.48 31.12 1.43
N VAL A 165 -10.65 30.66 0.50
CA VAL A 165 -11.12 30.02 -0.75
C VAL A 165 -11.83 28.69 -0.45
N SER A 166 -11.28 27.88 0.45
CA SER A 166 -11.93 26.61 0.84
C SER A 166 -13.31 26.85 1.43
N GLN A 167 -13.46 27.83 2.33
CA GLN A 167 -14.75 28.13 2.95
C GLN A 167 -15.78 28.60 1.92
N ALA A 168 -15.36 29.47 0.99
CA ALA A 168 -16.25 30.02 -0.04
C ALA A 168 -16.74 28.97 -1.04
N VAL A 169 -15.91 27.98 -1.39
CA VAL A 169 -16.25 26.98 -2.42
C VAL A 169 -16.89 25.72 -1.84
N HIS A 170 -16.44 25.27 -0.67
CA HIS A 170 -16.83 23.98 -0.10
C HIS A 170 -17.78 24.07 1.08
N GLY A 171 -18.04 25.27 1.61
CA GLY A 171 -18.85 25.45 2.81
C GLY A 171 -18.18 24.80 4.03
N GLU A 172 -18.97 24.08 4.82
CA GLU A 172 -18.48 23.35 5.98
C GLU A 172 -17.51 22.23 5.57
N ALA A 173 -16.34 22.22 6.21
CA ALA A 173 -15.32 21.20 6.00
C ALA A 173 -14.68 20.79 7.34
N ASN A 174 -14.56 19.48 7.54
CA ASN A 174 -13.89 18.90 8.69
C ASN A 174 -12.38 18.88 8.44
N ARG A 175 -11.62 19.58 9.26
CA ARG A 175 -10.16 19.65 9.16
C ARG A 175 -9.53 19.00 10.39
N THR A 176 -8.85 17.86 10.20
CA THR A 176 -8.32 17.07 11.31
C THR A 176 -6.94 16.53 10.98
N SER A 177 -6.07 16.39 12.00
CA SER A 177 -4.73 15.81 11.85
C SER A 177 -4.75 14.31 11.51
N PHE A 178 -5.91 13.64 11.62
CA PHE A 178 -6.06 12.24 11.22
C PHE A 178 -5.62 11.99 9.78
N PHE A 179 -5.89 12.93 8.87
CA PHE A 179 -5.46 12.83 7.48
C PHE A 179 -3.94 12.84 7.28
N GLU A 180 -3.17 13.16 8.31
CA GLU A 180 -1.70 13.15 8.33
C GLU A 180 -1.13 12.01 9.18
N ALA A 181 -2.00 11.20 9.81
CA ALA A 181 -1.65 10.05 10.64
C ALA A 181 -1.77 8.72 9.87
N SER A 182 -0.87 7.77 10.10
CA SER A 182 -0.82 6.49 9.37
C SER A 182 -2.09 5.65 9.52
N GLU A 183 -2.83 5.82 10.61
CA GLU A 183 -4.13 5.22 10.89
C GLU A 183 -5.16 5.53 9.80
N PHE A 184 -5.02 6.65 9.07
CA PHE A 184 -5.85 6.94 7.91
C PHE A 184 -5.72 5.87 6.83
N CYS A 185 -4.50 5.40 6.57
CA CYS A 185 -4.21 4.40 5.53
C CYS A 185 -4.62 2.98 5.95
N LYS A 186 -4.75 2.73 7.26
CA LYS A 186 -5.15 1.43 7.84
C LYS A 186 -6.48 0.92 7.29
N GLY A 187 -7.41 1.81 6.90
CA GLY A 187 -8.70 1.42 6.35
C GLY A 187 -8.62 0.47 5.14
N CYS A 188 -7.53 0.52 4.37
CA CYS A 188 -7.29 -0.38 3.23
C CYS A 188 -6.00 -1.20 3.40
N HIS A 189 -4.93 -0.62 3.95
CA HIS A 189 -3.61 -1.26 4.08
C HIS A 189 -3.45 -2.12 5.34
N GLN A 190 -4.57 -2.60 5.88
CA GLN A 190 -4.65 -3.51 7.03
C GLN A 190 -5.98 -4.26 6.98
N HIS A 191 -5.92 -5.58 6.79
CA HIS A 191 -7.13 -6.39 6.92
C HIS A 191 -7.62 -6.44 8.38
N ALA A 192 -8.92 -6.69 8.55
CA ALA A 192 -9.52 -6.80 9.88
C ALA A 192 -8.92 -7.98 10.66
N PRO A 193 -8.82 -7.88 12.01
CA PRO A 193 -8.08 -8.85 12.80
C PRO A 193 -8.61 -10.30 12.74
N ASP A 194 -9.88 -10.48 12.42
CA ASP A 194 -10.64 -11.73 12.33
C ASP A 194 -10.61 -12.38 10.93
N THR A 195 -9.94 -11.75 9.97
CA THR A 195 -9.73 -12.33 8.64
C THR A 195 -8.60 -13.37 8.62
N MET A 196 -8.38 -14.01 7.47
CA MET A 196 -7.41 -15.09 7.32
C MET A 196 -5.97 -14.67 7.66
N ARG A 197 -5.27 -15.52 8.41
CA ARG A 197 -3.90 -15.30 8.90
C ARG A 197 -2.94 -16.43 8.53
N PRO A 198 -2.59 -16.60 7.25
CA PRO A 198 -1.59 -17.61 6.86
C PRO A 198 -0.25 -17.29 7.55
N GLY A 199 0.33 -18.27 8.24
CA GLY A 199 1.55 -18.07 9.04
C GLY A 199 1.38 -17.09 10.21
N GLY A 200 0.16 -16.93 10.73
CA GLY A 200 -0.17 -16.03 11.86
C GLY A 200 -0.28 -14.54 11.50
N LYS A 201 -0.01 -14.17 10.25
CA LYS A 201 0.00 -12.78 9.76
C LYS A 201 -1.14 -12.54 8.78
N LEU A 202 -1.77 -11.37 8.85
CA LEU A 202 -2.80 -10.97 7.89
C LEU A 202 -2.23 -10.90 6.47
N VAL A 203 -3.07 -11.10 5.46
CA VAL A 203 -2.65 -10.99 4.04
C VAL A 203 -2.22 -9.55 3.74
N GLU A 204 -3.06 -8.58 4.09
CA GLU A 204 -2.73 -7.15 4.14
C GLU A 204 -2.39 -6.77 5.59
N ASN A 205 -1.11 -6.54 5.88
CA ASN A 205 -0.62 -6.30 7.26
C ASN A 205 0.32 -5.09 7.40
N THR A 206 0.34 -4.19 6.41
CA THR A 206 1.35 -3.13 6.31
C THR A 206 1.29 -2.12 7.45
N TYR A 207 0.09 -1.77 7.92
CA TYR A 207 -0.03 -0.88 9.07
C TYR A 207 0.60 -1.48 10.33
N GLN A 208 0.36 -2.77 10.60
CA GLN A 208 0.97 -3.46 11.74
C GLN A 208 2.50 -3.55 11.59
N GLU A 209 3.00 -3.87 10.39
CA GLU A 209 4.44 -3.88 10.10
C GLU A 209 5.07 -2.49 10.35
N TRP A 210 4.37 -1.42 9.99
CA TRP A 210 4.77 -0.05 10.30
C TRP A 210 4.76 0.25 11.79
N LEU A 211 3.68 -0.12 12.48
CA LEU A 211 3.49 0.13 13.90
C LEU A 211 4.59 -0.52 14.75
N GLU A 212 5.04 -1.71 14.36
CA GLU A 212 6.12 -2.46 15.02
C GLU A 212 7.53 -1.96 14.67
N SER A 213 7.64 -1.05 13.70
CA SER A 213 8.92 -0.54 13.24
C SER A 213 9.44 0.66 14.05
N PRO A 214 10.75 0.96 13.98
CA PRO A 214 11.30 2.20 14.50
C PRO A 214 10.72 3.47 13.86
N TYR A 215 10.04 3.38 12.71
CA TYR A 215 9.49 4.54 12.00
C TYR A 215 8.23 5.06 12.70
N ALA A 216 7.35 4.18 13.18
CA ALA A 216 6.19 4.59 13.97
C ALA A 216 6.62 5.30 15.26
N ALA A 217 7.61 4.74 15.97
CA ALA A 217 8.16 5.36 17.19
C ALA A 217 8.80 6.74 16.94
N ARG A 218 9.32 7.00 15.74
CA ARG A 218 9.85 8.31 15.33
C ARG A 218 8.80 9.25 14.75
N GLY A 219 7.54 8.83 14.65
CA GLY A 219 6.46 9.63 14.07
C GLY A 219 6.57 9.80 12.54
N VAL A 220 7.32 8.95 11.85
CA VAL A 220 7.37 8.96 10.37
C VAL A 220 6.12 8.27 9.85
N THR A 221 5.18 9.05 9.32
CA THR A 221 3.88 8.56 8.87
C THR A 221 3.89 8.05 7.43
N CYS A 222 2.90 7.24 7.07
CA CYS A 222 2.67 6.80 5.69
C CYS A 222 2.65 7.99 4.72
N GLN A 223 1.96 9.07 5.11
CA GLN A 223 1.84 10.30 4.34
C GLN A 223 3.18 11.01 4.18
N GLY A 224 4.05 10.99 5.19
CA GLY A 224 5.37 11.60 5.12
C GLY A 224 6.23 11.04 4.00
N CYS A 225 6.14 9.72 3.74
CA CYS A 225 6.89 9.05 2.67
C CYS A 225 6.12 8.95 1.35
N HIS A 226 4.83 8.58 1.38
CA HIS A 226 4.04 8.29 0.17
C HIS A 226 3.18 9.46 -0.34
N MET A 227 3.04 10.52 0.47
CA MET A 227 2.35 11.76 0.09
C MET A 227 3.21 13.01 0.41
N PRO A 228 4.51 13.04 0.02
CA PRO A 228 5.37 14.19 0.31
C PRO A 228 4.73 15.46 -0.26
N ASP A 229 4.78 16.55 0.49
CA ASP A 229 4.12 17.82 0.17
C ASP A 229 2.61 17.72 -0.09
N ARG A 230 1.95 16.69 0.48
CA ARG A 230 0.53 16.35 0.23
C ARG A 230 0.23 16.02 -1.24
N ARG A 231 1.22 15.52 -1.98
CA ARG A 231 1.08 15.04 -3.37
C ARG A 231 0.37 13.69 -3.39
N HIS A 232 -0.49 13.49 -4.39
CA HIS A 232 -1.38 12.32 -4.48
C HIS A 232 -0.83 11.27 -5.46
N ARG A 233 0.48 10.99 -5.37
CA ARG A 233 1.17 10.08 -6.31
C ARG A 233 1.23 8.65 -5.79
N TRP A 234 1.37 8.48 -4.47
CA TRP A 234 1.49 7.19 -3.76
C TRP A 234 2.45 6.22 -4.45
N ARG A 235 3.64 6.72 -4.80
CA ARG A 235 4.67 5.88 -5.40
C ARG A 235 5.07 4.79 -4.43
N GLY A 236 5.35 3.60 -4.96
CA GLY A 236 5.73 2.42 -4.20
C GLY A 236 6.66 1.55 -5.04
N ILE A 237 6.54 0.24 -4.93
CA ILE A 237 7.47 -0.68 -5.59
C ILE A 237 7.43 -0.62 -7.13
N HIS A 238 6.34 -0.15 -7.73
CA HIS A 238 6.25 0.09 -9.19
C HIS A 238 7.07 1.29 -9.68
N ASP A 239 7.71 2.05 -8.79
CA ASP A 239 8.58 3.19 -9.12
C ASP A 239 10.02 2.89 -8.66
N ALA A 240 10.93 2.69 -9.61
CA ALA A 240 12.30 2.24 -9.33
C ALA A 240 13.11 3.24 -8.48
N GLU A 241 12.85 4.55 -8.61
CA GLU A 241 13.49 5.58 -7.80
C GLU A 241 13.03 5.50 -6.34
N THR A 242 11.72 5.36 -6.11
CA THR A 242 11.15 5.16 -4.78
C THR A 242 11.68 3.89 -4.13
N THR A 243 11.72 2.78 -4.87
CA THR A 243 12.30 1.51 -4.39
C THR A 243 13.77 1.67 -4.02
N ARG A 244 14.56 2.39 -4.83
CA ARG A 244 15.98 2.66 -4.54
C ARG A 244 16.16 3.49 -3.28
N GLY A 245 15.29 4.48 -3.04
CA GLY A 245 15.30 5.27 -1.81
C GLY A 245 14.96 4.48 -0.55
N GLY A 246 14.25 3.35 -0.68
CA GLY A 246 13.85 2.48 0.42
C GLY A 246 14.93 1.48 0.89
N VAL A 247 16.02 1.30 0.13
CA VAL A 247 17.01 0.26 0.41
C VAL A 247 18.45 0.75 0.28
N THR A 248 19.36 0.11 0.99
CA THR A 248 20.81 0.23 0.79
C THR A 248 21.32 -1.07 0.21
N ILE A 249 22.19 -0.97 -0.81
CA ILE A 249 22.74 -2.13 -1.52
C ILE A 249 24.26 -2.06 -1.46
N ASP A 250 24.87 -3.11 -0.91
CA ASP A 250 26.30 -3.25 -0.73
C ASP A 250 26.81 -4.48 -1.48
N THR A 251 28.04 -4.40 -2.01
CA THR A 251 28.69 -5.54 -2.67
C THR A 251 30.13 -5.70 -2.22
N ARG A 252 30.54 -6.94 -1.95
CA ARG A 252 31.93 -7.31 -1.63
C ARG A 252 32.38 -8.40 -2.59
N VAL A 253 33.55 -8.24 -3.20
CA VAL A 253 34.09 -9.22 -4.15
C VAL A 253 35.58 -9.43 -3.87
N THR A 254 36.01 -10.68 -3.83
CA THR A 254 37.40 -11.08 -3.58
C THR A 254 37.78 -12.25 -4.49
N PRO A 255 38.85 -12.13 -5.30
CA PRO A 255 39.61 -10.90 -5.55
C PRO A 255 38.78 -9.84 -6.30
N GLU A 256 39.12 -8.56 -6.16
CA GLU A 256 38.40 -7.46 -6.84
C GLU A 256 38.56 -7.49 -8.38
N SER A 257 39.65 -8.09 -8.86
CA SER A 257 39.96 -8.29 -10.28
C SER A 257 40.18 -9.78 -10.56
N PRO A 258 39.09 -10.57 -10.66
CA PRO A 258 39.17 -12.02 -10.83
C PRO A 258 39.75 -12.42 -12.18
N ARG A 259 40.47 -13.53 -12.21
CA ARG A 259 40.95 -14.21 -13.40
C ARG A 259 40.33 -15.58 -13.54
N ILE A 260 40.34 -16.13 -14.76
CA ILE A 260 39.99 -17.54 -14.99
C ILE A 260 40.86 -18.42 -14.08
N GLY A 261 40.22 -19.33 -13.36
CA GLY A 261 40.85 -20.20 -12.40
C GLY A 261 40.88 -19.67 -10.96
N ASP A 262 40.63 -18.38 -10.71
CA ASP A 262 40.57 -17.85 -9.34
C ASP A 262 39.37 -18.38 -8.58
N ARG A 263 39.50 -18.59 -7.26
CA ARG A 263 38.33 -18.78 -6.38
C ARG A 263 37.76 -17.42 -6.03
N VAL A 264 36.59 -17.11 -6.57
CA VAL A 264 35.90 -15.83 -6.43
C VAL A 264 34.83 -15.94 -5.37
N ARG A 265 34.92 -15.10 -4.36
CA ARG A 265 33.88 -14.86 -3.35
C ARG A 265 33.22 -13.53 -3.62
N ALA A 266 31.92 -13.54 -3.82
CA ALA A 266 31.12 -12.36 -4.07
C ALA A 266 29.88 -12.37 -3.17
N GLU A 267 29.59 -11.23 -2.59
CA GLU A 267 28.43 -10.99 -1.73
C GLU A 267 27.68 -9.77 -2.26
N LEU A 268 26.35 -9.90 -2.37
CA LEU A 268 25.43 -8.81 -2.63
C LEU A 268 24.41 -8.77 -1.50
N THR A 269 24.43 -7.68 -0.73
CA THR A 269 23.56 -7.47 0.42
C THR A 269 22.57 -6.36 0.13
N LEU A 270 21.28 -6.60 0.40
CA LEU A 270 20.22 -5.61 0.37
C LEU A 270 19.72 -5.39 1.80
N THR A 271 19.73 -4.15 2.26
CA THR A 271 19.22 -3.73 3.57
C THR A 271 17.97 -2.90 3.39
N ASN A 272 16.91 -3.23 4.13
CA ASN A 272 15.72 -2.37 4.24
C ASN A 272 16.05 -1.18 5.15
N SER A 273 16.69 -0.16 4.60
CA SER A 273 17.19 1.00 5.34
C SER A 273 16.21 2.16 5.37
N GLY A 274 15.30 2.25 4.40
CA GLY A 274 14.45 3.42 4.15
C GLY A 274 12.94 3.16 4.21
N THR A 275 12.48 1.94 4.53
CA THR A 275 11.04 1.65 4.65
C THR A 275 10.63 1.30 6.07
N GLY A 276 9.44 1.78 6.46
CA GLY A 276 8.85 1.53 7.77
C GLY A 276 8.15 0.18 7.90
N HIS A 277 8.03 -0.61 6.85
CA HIS A 277 7.33 -1.89 6.82
C HIS A 277 8.24 -2.98 6.23
N ALA A 278 7.75 -4.21 6.05
CA ALA A 278 8.56 -5.23 5.37
C ALA A 278 8.88 -4.81 3.92
N PHE A 279 10.05 -5.19 3.41
CA PHE A 279 10.46 -4.95 2.04
C PHE A 279 10.61 -6.27 1.25
N PRO A 280 9.89 -6.44 0.13
CA PRO A 280 8.67 -5.70 -0.20
C PRO A 280 7.57 -6.01 0.84
N THR A 281 6.56 -5.15 0.99
CA THR A 281 5.34 -5.52 1.74
C THR A 281 4.48 -6.44 0.88
N TYR A 282 3.51 -7.13 1.49
CA TYR A 282 2.56 -8.03 0.84
C TYR A 282 3.17 -9.33 0.27
N THR A 283 2.31 -10.13 -0.35
CA THR A 283 2.65 -11.39 -1.03
C THR A 283 2.90 -11.18 -2.53
N THR A 284 2.46 -10.04 -3.07
CA THR A 284 2.46 -9.78 -4.51
C THR A 284 3.87 -9.66 -5.11
N PRO A 285 4.77 -8.83 -4.54
CA PRO A 285 6.05 -8.58 -5.19
C PRO A 285 7.12 -9.61 -4.85
N ALA A 286 8.09 -9.78 -5.75
CA ALA A 286 9.30 -10.54 -5.50
C ALA A 286 10.54 -9.70 -5.82
N VAL A 287 11.58 -9.81 -4.99
CA VAL A 287 12.90 -9.21 -5.21
C VAL A 287 13.95 -10.30 -5.22
N PHE A 288 14.79 -10.30 -6.25
CA PHE A 288 15.81 -11.32 -6.47
C PHE A 288 17.20 -10.69 -6.34
N LEU A 289 17.99 -11.16 -5.39
CA LEU A 289 19.43 -10.89 -5.31
C LEU A 289 20.15 -11.98 -6.09
N ARG A 290 20.93 -11.62 -7.11
CA ARG A 290 21.57 -12.59 -8.00
C ARG A 290 23.04 -12.31 -8.20
N ALA A 291 23.81 -13.38 -8.36
CA ALA A 291 25.22 -13.33 -8.74
C ALA A 291 25.52 -14.45 -9.75
N ALA A 292 26.25 -14.16 -10.82
CA ALA A 292 26.58 -15.14 -11.84
C ALA A 292 27.87 -14.83 -12.61
N PHE A 293 28.50 -15.86 -13.18
CA PHE A 293 29.43 -15.65 -14.29
C PHE A 293 28.69 -15.61 -15.62
N LEU A 294 29.05 -14.63 -16.45
CA LEU A 294 28.53 -14.46 -17.80
C LEU A 294 29.64 -14.71 -18.82
N ASP A 295 29.26 -15.25 -19.98
CA ASP A 295 30.12 -15.34 -21.15
C ASP A 295 30.31 -13.97 -21.85
N ALA A 296 31.05 -13.97 -22.96
CA ALA A 296 31.29 -12.76 -23.76
C ALA A 296 30.02 -12.20 -24.43
N SER A 297 28.97 -13.03 -24.61
CA SER A 297 27.66 -12.61 -25.13
C SER A 297 26.74 -12.04 -24.04
N GLY A 298 27.16 -12.13 -22.76
CA GLY A 298 26.38 -11.67 -21.61
C GLY A 298 25.39 -12.72 -21.09
N GLN A 299 25.45 -13.95 -21.57
CA GLN A 299 24.61 -15.06 -21.08
C GLN A 299 25.22 -15.69 -19.84
N VAL A 300 24.35 -16.12 -18.91
CA VAL A 300 24.77 -16.86 -17.72
C VAL A 300 25.40 -18.18 -18.15
N LEU A 301 26.60 -18.46 -17.65
CA LEU A 301 27.27 -19.74 -17.93
C LEU A 301 26.47 -20.90 -17.31
N PRO A 302 26.36 -22.05 -18.02
CA PRO A 302 25.64 -23.21 -17.51
C PRO A 302 26.38 -23.87 -16.34
N GLY A 303 25.64 -24.54 -15.47
CA GLY A 303 26.17 -25.21 -14.28
C GLY A 303 25.98 -24.38 -13.01
N ASP A 304 26.88 -24.56 -12.04
CA ASP A 304 26.80 -23.92 -10.71
C ASP A 304 27.38 -22.49 -10.69
N TYR A 305 27.20 -21.73 -11.78
CA TYR A 305 27.71 -20.35 -11.93
C TYR A 305 26.62 -19.29 -11.79
N PHE A 306 25.55 -19.63 -11.08
CA PHE A 306 24.44 -18.75 -10.75
C PHE A 306 24.03 -19.00 -9.29
N ALA A 307 23.89 -17.93 -8.52
CA ALA A 307 23.31 -17.95 -7.19
C ALA A 307 22.18 -16.92 -7.11
N GLU A 308 21.14 -17.27 -6.36
CA GLU A 308 19.98 -16.41 -6.15
C GLU A 308 19.55 -16.45 -4.68
N THR A 309 19.06 -15.32 -4.18
CA THR A 309 18.28 -15.23 -2.95
C THR A 309 16.99 -14.49 -3.25
N LEU A 310 15.87 -15.15 -2.97
CA LEU A 310 14.52 -14.63 -3.16
C LEU A 310 14.04 -13.96 -1.88
N ILE A 311 13.59 -12.72 -2.02
CA ILE A 311 12.91 -11.93 -0.99
C ILE A 311 11.42 -11.85 -1.40
N GLN A 312 10.57 -12.63 -0.74
CA GLN A 312 9.14 -12.70 -0.99
C GLN A 312 8.42 -13.33 0.22
N ARG A 313 7.12 -13.04 0.38
CA ARG A 313 6.21 -13.90 1.15
C ARG A 313 5.34 -14.70 0.19
N ARG A 314 5.41 -16.03 0.27
CA ARG A 314 4.63 -16.94 -0.56
C ARG A 314 3.62 -17.72 0.28
N LEU A 315 2.39 -17.74 -0.20
CA LEU A 315 1.28 -18.44 0.45
C LEU A 315 0.94 -19.71 -0.34
N ASP A 316 0.59 -20.78 0.38
CA ASP A 316 -0.04 -21.95 -0.22
C ASP A 316 -1.56 -21.72 -0.24
N MET A 317 -2.09 -21.48 -1.43
CA MET A 317 -3.52 -21.22 -1.66
C MET A 317 -4.28 -22.44 -2.19
N THR A 318 -3.64 -23.63 -2.20
CA THR A 318 -4.26 -24.86 -2.74
C THR A 318 -5.33 -25.45 -1.82
N ARG A 319 -5.36 -25.04 -0.54
CA ARG A 319 -6.33 -25.48 0.47
C ARG A 319 -6.79 -24.29 1.30
N SER A 320 -8.00 -24.38 1.86
CA SER A 320 -8.53 -23.41 2.82
C SER A 320 -8.51 -24.02 4.24
N PRO A 321 -8.00 -23.31 5.26
CA PRO A 321 -7.37 -21.98 5.18
C PRO A 321 -6.02 -22.01 4.45
N TRP A 322 -5.62 -20.88 3.85
CA TRP A 322 -4.33 -20.77 3.17
C TRP A 322 -3.17 -20.96 4.15
N GLY A 323 -2.10 -21.59 3.67
CA GLY A 323 -0.83 -21.75 4.37
C GLY A 323 0.17 -20.65 4.04
N GLU A 324 1.28 -20.60 4.78
CA GLU A 324 2.48 -19.85 4.40
C GLU A 324 3.57 -20.85 4.02
N GLU A 325 4.07 -20.77 2.79
CA GLU A 325 5.20 -21.60 2.34
C GLU A 325 6.50 -21.06 2.92
N PHE A 326 6.73 -19.75 2.78
CA PHE A 326 7.85 -19.03 3.36
C PHE A 326 7.58 -17.51 3.41
N ASP A 327 8.33 -16.82 4.28
CA ASP A 327 8.41 -15.36 4.32
C ASP A 327 9.87 -14.93 4.50
N THR A 328 10.49 -14.47 3.41
CA THR A 328 11.86 -13.96 3.39
C THR A 328 11.91 -12.45 3.21
N ARG A 329 10.77 -11.74 3.38
CA ARG A 329 10.70 -10.28 3.29
C ARG A 329 11.61 -9.65 4.34
N VAL A 330 12.23 -8.53 3.98
CA VAL A 330 13.23 -7.88 4.83
C VAL A 330 12.56 -6.87 5.74
N LEU A 331 12.51 -7.14 7.04
CA LEU A 331 11.97 -6.21 8.03
C LEU A 331 12.81 -4.92 8.13
N PRO A 332 12.25 -3.79 8.63
CA PRO A 332 12.98 -2.54 8.79
C PRO A 332 14.32 -2.71 9.55
N GLY A 333 15.41 -2.23 8.94
CA GLY A 333 16.77 -2.34 9.47
C GLY A 333 17.42 -3.72 9.36
N LYS A 334 16.76 -4.70 8.73
CA LYS A 334 17.33 -6.02 8.44
C LYS A 334 17.87 -6.09 7.01
N SER A 335 18.58 -7.17 6.71
CA SER A 335 19.20 -7.39 5.42
C SER A 335 18.96 -8.81 4.91
N ALA A 336 18.94 -8.95 3.58
CA ALA A 336 19.08 -10.22 2.87
C ALA A 336 20.37 -10.18 2.04
N GLN A 337 20.96 -11.34 1.79
CA GLN A 337 22.22 -11.46 1.07
C GLN A 337 22.18 -12.67 0.14
N VAL A 338 22.75 -12.52 -1.06
CA VAL A 338 23.20 -13.66 -1.87
C VAL A 338 24.72 -13.78 -1.76
N SER A 339 25.19 -15.00 -1.51
CA SER A 339 26.61 -15.34 -1.42
C SER A 339 26.99 -16.26 -2.58
N PHE A 340 28.12 -15.98 -3.21
CA PHE A 340 28.62 -16.68 -4.38
C PHE A 340 30.10 -17.00 -4.17
N ASP A 341 30.43 -18.27 -3.97
CA ASP A 341 31.82 -18.76 -3.81
C ASP A 341 32.08 -19.83 -4.86
N ARG A 342 32.70 -19.45 -5.98
CA ARG A 342 32.93 -20.31 -7.14
C ARG A 342 34.29 -20.07 -7.74
N ARG A 343 34.87 -21.11 -8.36
CA ARG A 343 36.06 -20.93 -9.19
C ARG A 343 35.63 -20.33 -10.53
N ALA A 344 36.29 -19.28 -11.00
CA ALA A 344 36.02 -18.65 -12.29
C ALA A 344 36.29 -19.67 -13.42
N PRO A 345 35.27 -20.11 -14.16
CA PRO A 345 35.42 -21.16 -15.16
C PRO A 345 35.99 -20.63 -16.48
N PRO A 346 36.54 -21.52 -17.33
CA PRO A 346 36.81 -21.16 -18.72
C PRO A 346 35.57 -20.57 -19.40
N GLY A 347 35.76 -19.51 -20.18
CA GLY A 347 34.68 -18.80 -20.86
C GLY A 347 33.98 -17.73 -20.00
N ALA A 348 34.26 -17.64 -18.70
CA ALA A 348 33.78 -16.51 -17.90
C ALA A 348 34.44 -15.21 -18.36
N HIS A 349 33.61 -14.25 -18.73
CA HIS A 349 34.03 -12.92 -19.15
C HIS A 349 33.65 -11.86 -18.11
N THR A 350 32.53 -12.07 -17.39
CA THR A 350 32.01 -11.10 -16.42
C THR A 350 31.51 -11.82 -15.18
N LEU A 351 31.88 -11.35 -13.98
CA LEU A 351 31.11 -11.58 -12.76
C LEU A 351 30.03 -10.50 -12.68
N TYR A 352 28.77 -10.90 -12.61
CA TYR A 352 27.62 -10.01 -12.55
C TYR A 352 26.88 -10.19 -11.24
N LEU A 353 26.69 -9.11 -10.48
CA LEU A 353 25.81 -9.06 -9.31
C LEU A 353 24.67 -8.10 -9.61
N TRP A 354 23.42 -8.48 -9.33
CA TRP A 354 22.28 -7.61 -9.61
C TRP A 354 21.08 -7.86 -8.71
N VAL A 355 20.26 -6.81 -8.57
CA VAL A 355 18.96 -6.86 -7.90
C VAL A 355 17.87 -6.66 -8.94
N TRP A 356 17.03 -7.66 -9.11
CA TRP A 356 15.87 -7.65 -10.01
C TRP A 356 14.59 -7.55 -9.19
N VAL A 357 13.67 -6.68 -9.60
CA VAL A 357 12.39 -6.46 -8.90
C VAL A 357 11.24 -6.78 -9.82
N GLU A 358 10.30 -7.57 -9.31
CA GLU A 358 9.06 -7.92 -9.99
C GLU A 358 7.88 -7.47 -9.10
N PRO A 359 7.36 -6.24 -9.31
CA PRO A 359 6.27 -5.68 -8.51
C PRO A 359 5.01 -6.56 -8.45
N ASP A 360 4.70 -7.22 -9.57
CA ASP A 360 3.47 -7.98 -9.79
C ASP A 360 3.72 -9.50 -9.86
N HIS A 361 4.77 -10.01 -9.21
CA HIS A 361 5.24 -11.39 -9.39
C HIS A 361 4.14 -12.45 -9.21
N PHE A 362 3.44 -12.42 -8.06
CA PHE A 362 2.32 -13.32 -7.79
C PHE A 362 1.24 -13.25 -8.87
N TYR A 363 0.78 -12.04 -9.19
CA TYR A 363 -0.31 -11.84 -10.14
C TYR A 363 0.10 -12.19 -11.57
N THR A 364 1.38 -12.07 -11.92
CA THR A 364 1.86 -12.50 -13.23
C THR A 364 1.63 -13.99 -13.44
N GLY A 365 2.01 -14.82 -12.47
CA GLY A 365 1.75 -16.26 -12.51
C GLY A 365 0.25 -16.59 -12.48
N PHE A 366 -0.51 -15.89 -11.62
CA PHE A 366 -1.96 -16.06 -11.55
C PHE A 366 -2.65 -15.76 -12.90
N PHE A 367 -2.29 -14.67 -13.58
CA PHE A 367 -2.88 -14.32 -14.87
C PHE A 367 -2.47 -15.30 -15.96
N GLU A 368 -1.20 -15.72 -15.99
CA GLU A 368 -0.71 -16.74 -16.92
C GLU A 368 -1.48 -18.06 -16.77
N ASP A 369 -1.63 -18.54 -15.53
CA ASP A 369 -2.37 -19.77 -15.23
C ASP A 369 -3.85 -19.63 -15.56
N SER A 370 -4.45 -18.47 -15.25
CA SER A 370 -5.86 -18.18 -15.57
C SER A 370 -6.12 -18.16 -17.07
N LEU A 371 -5.21 -17.58 -17.86
CA LEU A 371 -5.33 -17.54 -19.33
C LEU A 371 -5.08 -18.92 -19.96
N ARG A 372 -4.13 -19.69 -19.41
CA ARG A 372 -3.82 -21.04 -19.89
C ARG A 372 -4.98 -22.02 -19.64
N ASN A 373 -5.63 -21.91 -18.48
CA ASN A 373 -6.69 -22.84 -18.07
C ASN A 373 -8.10 -22.36 -18.43
N GLY A 374 -8.31 -21.04 -18.52
CA GLY A 374 -9.63 -20.41 -18.69
C GLY A 374 -10.00 -20.06 -20.14
N GLY A 375 -9.07 -20.09 -21.09
CA GLY A 375 -9.33 -19.76 -22.49
C GLY A 375 -10.00 -18.39 -22.66
N ASP A 376 -11.08 -18.34 -23.45
CA ASP A 376 -11.86 -17.12 -23.76
C ASP A 376 -12.98 -16.84 -22.75
N ALA A 377 -12.84 -17.28 -21.49
CA ALA A 377 -13.80 -16.96 -20.43
C ALA A 377 -14.02 -15.44 -20.28
N PRO A 378 -15.19 -15.00 -19.79
CA PRO A 378 -15.44 -13.59 -19.50
C PRO A 378 -14.33 -12.97 -18.64
N GLY A 379 -13.78 -11.84 -19.08
CA GLY A 379 -12.65 -11.16 -18.41
C GLY A 379 -11.26 -11.51 -18.94
N SER A 380 -11.13 -12.53 -19.81
CA SER A 380 -9.83 -12.97 -20.39
C SER A 380 -9.06 -11.87 -21.10
N ALA A 381 -9.74 -10.96 -21.83
CA ALA A 381 -9.10 -9.83 -22.49
C ALA A 381 -8.42 -8.88 -21.49
N GLN A 382 -9.11 -8.58 -20.37
CA GLN A 382 -8.56 -7.77 -19.29
C GLN A 382 -7.41 -8.52 -18.58
N LEU A 383 -7.55 -9.82 -18.31
CA LEU A 383 -6.45 -10.60 -17.71
C LEU A 383 -5.21 -10.64 -18.60
N ARG A 384 -5.38 -10.74 -19.93
CA ARG A 384 -4.27 -10.65 -20.90
C ARG A 384 -3.58 -9.28 -20.85
N GLN A 385 -4.37 -8.20 -20.85
CA GLN A 385 -3.82 -6.86 -20.69
C GLN A 385 -3.06 -6.70 -19.37
N ALA A 386 -3.57 -7.27 -18.27
CA ALA A 386 -2.94 -7.22 -16.95
C ALA A 386 -1.64 -8.03 -16.90
N TRP A 387 -1.61 -9.22 -17.52
CA TRP A 387 -0.41 -10.04 -17.66
C TRP A 387 0.68 -9.33 -18.45
N GLU A 388 0.34 -8.72 -19.59
CA GLU A 388 1.32 -7.96 -20.37
C GLU A 388 1.84 -6.73 -19.59
N GLN A 389 0.99 -6.06 -18.82
CA GLN A 389 1.41 -4.97 -17.94
C GLN A 389 2.36 -5.46 -16.84
N SER A 390 2.04 -6.59 -16.20
CA SER A 390 2.84 -7.13 -15.11
C SER A 390 4.25 -7.53 -15.54
N LEU A 391 4.40 -8.02 -16.78
CA LEU A 391 5.71 -8.29 -17.40
C LEU A 391 6.53 -7.02 -17.62
N ARG A 392 5.89 -5.91 -18.04
CA ARG A 392 6.57 -4.63 -18.30
C ARG A 392 6.96 -3.87 -17.04
N ASN A 393 6.32 -4.16 -15.91
CA ASN A 393 6.59 -3.49 -14.64
C ASN A 393 7.86 -4.00 -13.95
N ARG A 394 8.51 -5.05 -14.48
CA ARG A 394 9.76 -5.59 -13.93
C ARG A 394 10.95 -4.69 -14.27
N TYR A 395 11.88 -4.54 -13.34
CA TYR A 395 13.04 -3.67 -13.58
C TYR A 395 14.29 -4.10 -12.82
N LEU A 396 15.44 -3.67 -13.36
CA LEU A 396 16.75 -3.79 -12.74
C LEU A 396 16.91 -2.67 -11.71
N LEU A 397 16.88 -3.01 -10.42
CA LEU A 397 17.09 -2.04 -9.36
C LEU A 397 18.56 -1.69 -9.23
N PHE A 398 19.46 -2.65 -9.25
CA PHE A 398 20.90 -2.43 -9.08
C PHE A 398 21.68 -3.43 -9.90
N SER A 399 22.88 -3.05 -10.35
CA SER A 399 23.83 -4.00 -10.88
C SER A 399 25.29 -3.57 -10.76
N ARG A 400 26.18 -4.56 -10.66
CA ARG A 400 27.63 -4.40 -10.67
C ARG A 400 28.23 -5.47 -11.58
N ARG A 401 29.00 -5.03 -12.57
CA ARG A 401 29.71 -5.91 -13.53
C ARG A 401 31.20 -5.79 -13.28
N ILE A 402 31.89 -6.93 -13.19
CA ILE A 402 33.33 -7.00 -12.96
C ILE A 402 33.92 -7.90 -14.05
N ALA A 403 34.90 -7.40 -14.79
CA ALA A 403 35.57 -8.18 -15.82
C ALA A 403 36.34 -9.35 -15.19
N VAL A 404 36.25 -10.52 -15.82
CA VAL A 404 37.09 -11.68 -15.48
C VAL A 404 38.20 -11.76 -16.52
N ALA A 405 39.43 -11.53 -16.10
CA ALA A 405 40.57 -11.56 -17.00
C ALA A 405 40.98 -13.00 -17.35
N ALA A 406 41.67 -13.18 -18.47
CA ALA A 406 42.24 -14.47 -18.84
C ALA A 406 43.21 -14.99 -17.74
N ALA A 407 43.38 -16.31 -17.71
CA ALA A 407 44.45 -16.93 -16.94
C ALA A 407 45.81 -16.31 -17.35
N PRO A 408 46.74 -16.10 -16.40
CA PRO A 408 48.07 -15.56 -16.70
C PRO A 408 48.89 -16.44 -17.66
#